data_AF-A0A382BM24-F1
#
_entry.id   AF-A0A382BM24-F1
#
_cell.length_a   1.000
_cell.length_b   1.000
_cell.length_c   1.000
_cell.angle_alpha   90.00
_cell.angle_beta   90.00
_cell.angle_gamma   90.00
#
_symmetry.space_group_name_H-M   'P 1'
#
loop_
_entity.id
_entity.type
_entity.pdbx_description
1 polymer ?
#
loop_
_entity_poly.entity_id
_entity_poly.type
_entity_poly.pdbx_seq_one_letter_code
_entity_poly.pdbx_strand_id
1 'polypeptide(L)' 'FVVDRENKIVSTPAYMLANQISEAADGIEKLVQEVLSLVD' A
#
# COMPACT_ATOMS: atom_id res chain seq x y z
N PHE A 1 6.59 -1.53 -1.26
CA PHE A 1 5.22 -1.95 -1.62
C PHE A 1 5.29 -3.40 -2.05
N VAL A 2 4.54 -4.28 -1.39
CA VAL A 2 4.55 -5.72 -1.65
C VAL A 2 3.11 -6.23 -1.67
N VAL A 3 2.81 -7.11 -2.62
CA VAL A 3 1.49 -7.74 -2.80
C VAL A 3 1.67 -9.24 -2.80
N ASP A 4 0.98 -9.92 -1.89
CA ASP A 4 0.75 -11.35 -1.91
C ASP A 4 -0.71 -11.60 -2.34
N ARG A 5 -0.89 -12.05 -3.58
CA ARG A 5 -2.22 -12.29 -4.16
C ARG A 5 -2.85 -13.59 -3.67
N GLU A 6 -2.04 -14.58 -3.32
CA GLU A 6 -2.52 -15.88 -2.83
C GLU A 6 -3.21 -15.72 -1.48
N ASN A 7 -2.56 -14.97 -0.58
CA ASN A 7 -3.07 -14.70 0.77
C ASN A 7 -3.85 -13.38 0.89
N LYS A 8 -4.01 -12.63 -0.21
CA LYS A 8 -4.67 -11.30 -0.24
C LYS A 8 -4.05 -10.29 0.75
N ILE A 9 -2.73 -10.22 0.81
CA ILE A 9 -1.99 -9.29 1.69
C ILE A 9 -1.35 -8.19 0.85
N VAL A 10 -1.58 -6.93 1.23
CA VAL A 10 -0.93 -5.76 0.62
C VAL A 10 -0.21 -4.98 1.72
N SER A 11 1.04 -4.59 1.48
CA SER A 11 1.85 -3.85 2.47
C SER A 11 2.63 -2.68 1.87
N THR A 12 2.79 -1.62 2.66
CA THR A 12 3.51 -0.39 2.33
C THR A 12 4.29 0.10 3.56
N PRO A 13 5.49 0.67 3.41
CA PRO A 13 6.32 1.05 4.56
C PRO A 13 5.80 2.28 5.30
N ALA A 14 5.01 3.15 4.65
CA ALA A 14 4.52 4.41 5.22
C ALA A 14 5.64 5.16 5.98
N TYR A 15 5.37 5.60 7.21
CA TYR A 15 6.33 6.33 8.05
C TYR A 15 7.56 5.54 8.49
N MET A 16 7.66 4.23 8.22
CA MET A 16 8.95 3.53 8.45
C MET A 16 10.06 4.06 7.54
N LEU A 17 9.71 4.62 6.37
CA LEU A 17 10.67 5.13 5.39
C LEU A 17 10.34 6.53 4.84
N ALA A 18 9.08 6.97 4.91
CA ALA A 18 8.68 8.28 4.42
C ALA A 18 9.21 9.41 5.33
N ASN A 19 9.77 10.45 4.72
CA ASN A 19 10.29 11.64 5.43
C ASN A 19 9.26 12.78 5.52
N GLN A 20 8.20 12.71 4.73
CA GLN A 20 7.13 13.70 4.70
C GLN A 20 5.77 13.07 4.41
N ILE A 21 4.70 13.79 4.77
CA ILE A 21 3.32 13.28 4.68
C ILE A 21 2.90 12.90 3.26
N SER A 22 3.37 13.62 2.23
CA SER A 22 3.02 13.31 0.84
C SER A 22 3.60 11.98 0.37
N GLU A 23 4.84 11.64 0.75
CA GLU A 23 5.44 10.34 0.42
C GLU A 23 4.67 9.17 1.06
N ALA A 24 4.23 9.36 2.31
CA ALA A 24 3.39 8.38 2.99
C ALA A 24 2.02 8.25 2.29
N ALA A 25 1.41 9.38 1.91
CA ALA A 25 0.13 9.42 1.20
C ALA A 25 0.19 8.66 -0.13
N ASP A 26 1.21 8.92 -0.96
CA ASP A 26 1.40 8.24 -2.25
C ASP A 26 1.49 6.71 -2.07
N GLY A 27 2.25 6.27 -1.06
CA GLY A 27 2.41 4.85 -0.75
C GLY A 27 1.15 4.18 -0.20
N ILE A 28 0.28 4.94 0.49
CA ILE A 28 -0.99 4.46 1.03
C ILE A 28 -2.07 4.44 -0.05
N GLU A 29 -2.15 5.46 -0.92
CA GLU A 29 -3.10 5.49 -2.04
C GLU A 29 -2.94 4.28 -2.94
N LYS A 30 -1.69 3.95 -3.30
CA LYS A 30 -1.39 2.74 -4.09
C LYS A 30 -1.83 1.45 -3.40
N LEU A 31 -1.69 1.38 -2.07
CA LEU A 31 -2.14 0.23 -1.29
C LEU A 31 -3.66 0.09 -1.31
N VAL A 32 -4.39 1.19 -1.13
CA VAL A 32 -5.87 1.15 -1.15
C VAL A 32 -6.38 0.70 -2.52
N GLN A 33 -5.80 1.22 -3.62
CA GLN A 33 -6.18 0.78 -4.97
C GLN A 33 -5.96 -0.72 -5.20
N GLU A 34 -4.86 -1.27 -4.69
CA GLU A 34 -4.63 -2.72 -4.78
C GLU A 34 -5.57 -3.52 -3.86
N VAL A 35 -5.94 -3.01 -2.69
CA VAL A 35 -6.95 -3.68 -1.85
C VAL A 35 -8.29 -3.75 -2.56
N LEU A 36 -8.70 -2.68 -3.25
CA LEU A 36 -9.93 -2.65 -4.04
C LEU A 36 -9.87 -3.66 -5.21
N SER A 37 -8.73 -3.81 -5.87
CA SER A 37 -8.58 -4.77 -6.98
C SER A 37 -8.57 -6.25 -6.53
N LEU A 38 -8.43 -6.53 -5.23
CA LEU A 38 -8.49 -7.90 -4.67
C LEU A 38 -9.91 -8.32 -4.22
N VAL A 39 -10.85 -7.36 -4.17
CA VAL A 39 -12.25 -7.59 -3.78
C VAL A 39 -13.23 -7.56 -4.97
N ASP A 40 -12.81 -7.04 -6.12
CA ASP A 40 -13.49 -7.22 -7.41
C ASP A 40 -13.27 -8.65 -7.97
#